data_AF-A0AA91JWC0-F1
#
_entry.id   AF-A0AA91JWC0-F1
#
_cell.length_a   1.000
_cell.length_b   1.000
_cell.length_c   1.000
_cell.angle_alpha   90.00
_cell.angle_beta   90.00
_cell.angle_gamma   90.00
#
_symmetry.space_group_name_H-M   'P 1'
#
loop_
_entity.id
_entity.type
_entity.pdbx_description
1 polymer ?
#
loop_
_entity_poly.entity_id
_entity_poly.type
_entity_poly.pdbx_seq_one_letter_code
_entity_poly.pdbx_strand_id
1 'polypeptide(L)'
;MDLIPASIRPFMRAAFLPKVSEGDGALKASKFSGKPWLNKNEHWPVCQHCGKPMQLFLQLNLNSLAESIQGEFGTGLLQLFYCTSTDTDCEAECEAWLPFAKSTLVRVVQPDTEALDIEIPDIENYFPPKEIVSWEEIQDYPGSEELTELGIDLTDNEWDNIELEYPHYSGDKLSGWPCWVQGIEYPNCPVCNQRMRLVFQLDSLLENTISELNGVSHTIFSP
;
A
#
# COMPACT_ATOMS: atom_id res chain seq x y z
N MET A 1 -8.58 28.61 15.01
CA MET A 1 -7.34 28.50 15.82
C MET A 1 -6.73 27.19 15.39
N ASP A 2 -5.44 27.17 15.07
CA ASP A 2 -4.78 25.99 14.53
C ASP A 2 -4.60 24.98 15.67
N LEU A 3 -5.48 23.97 15.72
CA LEU A 3 -5.62 23.01 16.83
C LEU A 3 -4.51 21.97 16.88
N ILE A 4 -3.64 21.94 15.87
CA ILE A 4 -2.47 21.07 15.80
C ILE A 4 -1.39 21.57 16.77
N PRO A 5 -0.95 20.75 17.75
CA PRO A 5 0.15 21.10 18.64
C PRO A 5 1.41 21.48 17.86
N ALA A 6 2.07 22.58 18.26
CA ALA A 6 3.26 23.08 17.58
C ALA A 6 4.41 22.05 17.56
N SER A 7 4.44 21.14 18.54
CA SER A 7 5.40 20.04 18.65
C SER A 7 5.31 19.02 17.51
N ILE A 8 4.12 18.80 16.93
CA ILE A 8 3.91 17.77 15.89
C ILE A 8 3.94 18.32 14.46
N ARG A 9 3.76 19.63 14.27
CA ARG A 9 3.76 20.28 12.95
C ARG A 9 4.99 19.96 12.10
N PRO A 10 6.23 19.87 12.65
CA PRO A 10 7.42 19.53 11.86
C PRO A 10 7.40 18.11 11.28
N PHE A 11 6.52 17.22 11.79
CA PHE A 11 6.43 15.82 11.39
C PHE A 11 5.29 15.55 10.40
N MET A 12 4.58 16.60 9.97
CA MET A 12 3.58 16.50 8.91
C MET A 12 4.19 15.90 7.65
N ARG A 13 3.49 14.93 7.07
CA ARG A 13 3.78 14.40 5.74
C ARG A 13 2.55 14.59 4.86
N ALA A 14 2.76 14.88 3.58
CA ALA A 14 1.68 14.78 2.62
C ALA A 14 1.34 13.30 2.40
N ALA A 15 0.05 12.97 2.48
CA ALA A 15 -0.48 11.69 2.05
C ALA A 15 -1.52 11.91 0.95
N PHE A 16 -1.77 10.88 0.15
CA PHE A 16 -2.59 11.00 -1.05
C PHE A 16 -3.64 9.89 -1.07
N LEU A 17 -4.90 10.29 -0.98
CA LEU A 17 -6.04 9.39 -1.03
C LEU A 17 -6.39 9.07 -2.48
N PRO A 18 -6.49 7.79 -2.86
CA PRO A 18 -6.83 7.42 -4.24
C PRO A 18 -8.29 7.75 -4.54
N LYS A 19 -8.54 8.42 -5.66
CA LYS A 19 -9.87 8.53 -6.26
C LYS A 19 -9.97 7.51 -7.38
N VAL A 20 -11.01 6.69 -7.33
CA VAL A 20 -11.13 5.50 -8.18
C VAL A 20 -12.33 5.54 -9.11
N SER A 21 -12.23 4.81 -10.22
CA SER A 21 -13.35 4.46 -11.09
C SER A 21 -13.36 2.96 -11.38
N GLU A 22 -14.55 2.38 -11.50
CA GLU A 22 -14.70 0.97 -11.86
C GLU A 22 -14.06 0.65 -13.22
N GLY A 23 -13.34 -0.47 -13.27
CA GLY A 23 -12.68 -0.96 -14.48
C GLY A 23 -11.15 -1.02 -14.37
N ASP A 24 -10.57 -1.73 -15.33
CA ASP A 24 -9.13 -2.03 -15.36
C ASP A 24 -8.27 -0.85 -15.86
N GLY A 25 -8.88 0.14 -16.50
CA GLY A 25 -8.15 1.27 -17.08
C GLY A 25 -7.11 0.85 -18.11
N ALA A 26 -6.09 1.69 -18.32
CA ALA A 26 -4.97 1.34 -19.19
C ALA A 26 -4.06 0.28 -18.54
N LEU A 27 -3.33 -0.50 -19.36
CA LEU A 27 -2.45 -1.57 -18.85
C LEU A 27 -1.37 -1.08 -17.88
N LYS A 28 -0.86 0.15 -18.08
CA LYS A 28 0.15 0.81 -17.24
C LYS A 28 -0.47 1.82 -16.26
N ALA A 29 -1.79 1.85 -16.10
CA ALA A 29 -2.43 2.74 -15.15
C ALA A 29 -2.13 2.32 -13.71
N SER A 30 -2.22 3.28 -12.79
CA SER A 30 -2.34 2.98 -11.37
C SER A 30 -3.73 2.38 -11.13
N LYS A 31 -3.79 1.23 -10.47
CA LYS A 31 -5.04 0.48 -10.29
C LYS A 31 -4.97 -0.45 -9.10
N PHE A 32 -6.16 -0.78 -8.66
CA PHE A 32 -6.51 -1.81 -7.72
C PHE A 32 -6.98 -3.03 -8.53
N SER A 33 -6.39 -4.20 -8.30
CA SER A 33 -6.68 -5.44 -9.07
C SER A 33 -6.59 -5.23 -10.58
N GLY A 34 -7.15 -6.15 -11.36
CA GLY A 34 -7.14 -6.10 -12.81
C GLY A 34 -5.94 -6.80 -13.44
N LYS A 35 -5.78 -6.58 -14.75
CA LYS A 35 -4.68 -7.14 -15.51
C LYS A 35 -3.42 -6.30 -15.23
N PRO A 36 -2.40 -6.88 -14.58
CA PRO A 36 -1.10 -6.23 -14.44
C PRO A 36 -0.45 -6.07 -15.80
N TRP A 37 0.40 -5.04 -15.94
CA TRP A 37 1.42 -5.10 -16.98
C TRP A 37 2.41 -6.22 -16.63
N LEU A 38 2.57 -7.18 -17.53
CA LEU A 38 3.61 -8.20 -17.42
C LEU A 38 4.51 -8.14 -18.65
N ASN A 39 5.82 -8.40 -18.48
CA ASN A 39 6.75 -8.55 -19.60
C ASN A 39 6.36 -9.78 -20.45
N LYS A 40 6.43 -9.70 -21.78
CA LYS A 40 6.11 -10.83 -22.69
C LYS A 40 6.82 -12.15 -22.38
N ASN A 41 8.00 -12.11 -21.76
CA ASN A 41 8.78 -13.29 -21.42
C ASN A 41 8.61 -13.76 -19.97
N GLU A 42 7.74 -13.12 -19.19
CA GLU A 42 7.45 -13.55 -17.82
C GLU A 42 6.17 -14.36 -17.73
N HIS A 43 6.00 -15.03 -16.60
CA HIS A 43 4.79 -15.77 -16.27
C HIS A 43 3.97 -15.00 -15.25
N TRP A 44 2.68 -15.29 -15.18
CA TRP A 44 1.83 -14.78 -14.10
C TRP A 44 2.43 -15.17 -12.73
N PRO A 45 2.56 -14.23 -11.78
CA PRO A 45 3.12 -14.54 -10.46
C PRO A 45 2.35 -15.63 -9.72
N VAL A 46 3.07 -16.60 -9.17
CA VAL A 46 2.52 -17.69 -8.37
C VAL A 46 3.03 -17.62 -6.93
N CYS A 47 2.20 -18.09 -6.00
CA CYS A 47 2.54 -18.19 -4.59
C CYS A 47 3.71 -19.16 -4.41
N GLN A 48 4.76 -18.76 -3.69
CA GLN A 48 5.94 -19.61 -3.46
C GLN A 48 5.68 -20.73 -2.43
N HIS A 49 4.48 -20.75 -1.85
CA HIS A 49 4.02 -21.78 -0.93
C HIS A 49 3.13 -22.81 -1.63
N CYS A 50 1.94 -22.42 -2.10
CA CYS A 50 0.97 -23.34 -2.70
C CYS A 50 1.08 -23.47 -4.22
N GLY A 51 1.87 -22.64 -4.90
CA GLY A 51 2.06 -22.68 -6.35
C GLY A 51 0.88 -22.15 -7.18
N LYS A 52 -0.18 -21.64 -6.53
CA LYS A 52 -1.35 -21.07 -7.21
C LYS A 52 -1.07 -19.67 -7.75
N PRO A 53 -1.75 -19.23 -8.82
CA PRO A 53 -1.68 -17.84 -9.29
C PRO A 53 -2.05 -16.86 -8.17
N MET A 54 -1.24 -15.82 -8.01
CA MET A 54 -1.54 -14.72 -7.08
C MET A 54 -2.35 -13.64 -7.77
N GLN A 55 -3.25 -13.01 -7.04
CA GLN A 55 -4.01 -11.87 -7.53
C GLN A 55 -3.16 -10.59 -7.44
N LEU A 56 -3.26 -9.71 -8.43
CA LEU A 56 -2.76 -8.34 -8.30
C LEU A 56 -3.65 -7.60 -7.30
N PHE A 57 -3.07 -6.98 -6.28
CA PHE A 57 -3.81 -6.10 -5.37
C PHE A 57 -3.62 -4.63 -5.74
N LEU A 58 -2.39 -4.26 -6.09
CA LEU A 58 -2.05 -2.88 -6.42
C LEU A 58 -1.03 -2.86 -7.55
N GLN A 59 -1.27 -2.02 -8.55
CA GLN A 59 -0.24 -1.53 -9.45
C GLN A 59 -0.21 -0.01 -9.36
N LEU A 60 0.96 0.59 -9.12
CA LEU A 60 1.14 2.04 -9.18
C LEU A 60 2.11 2.39 -10.30
N ASN A 61 1.70 3.30 -11.15
CA ASN A 61 2.62 3.94 -12.08
C ASN A 61 3.36 5.08 -11.38
N LEU A 62 4.61 4.79 -11.01
CA LEU A 62 5.45 5.71 -10.25
C LEU A 62 5.79 6.98 -11.03
N ASN A 63 5.74 6.91 -12.36
CA ASN A 63 5.98 8.06 -13.23
C ASN A 63 4.78 9.02 -13.30
N SER A 64 3.59 8.61 -12.87
CA SER A 64 2.37 9.41 -12.87
C SER A 64 1.87 9.78 -11.47
N LEU A 65 2.72 9.69 -10.45
CA LEU A 65 2.38 10.17 -9.10
C LEU A 65 2.32 11.71 -9.06
N ALA A 66 1.73 12.24 -7.98
CA ALA A 66 1.65 13.68 -7.75
C ALA A 66 3.05 14.33 -7.74
N GLU A 67 3.13 15.58 -8.23
CA GLU A 67 4.40 16.31 -8.42
C GLU A 67 5.24 16.39 -7.15
N SER A 68 4.60 16.56 -5.98
CA SER A 68 5.24 16.68 -4.67
C SER A 68 6.00 15.42 -4.21
N ILE A 69 5.66 14.26 -4.76
CA ILE A 69 6.28 12.96 -4.43
C ILE A 69 6.81 12.24 -5.68
N GLN A 70 6.88 12.94 -6.82
CA GLN A 70 7.32 12.34 -8.07
C GLN A 70 8.80 11.97 -7.98
N GLY A 71 9.13 10.72 -8.33
CA GLY A 71 10.49 10.18 -8.25
C GLY A 71 10.94 9.79 -6.84
N GLU A 72 10.14 10.06 -5.80
CA GLU A 72 10.46 9.72 -4.41
C GLU A 72 10.65 8.20 -4.22
N PHE A 73 9.86 7.40 -4.94
CA PHE A 73 9.86 5.94 -4.89
C PHE A 73 10.47 5.28 -6.13
N GLY A 74 11.23 6.04 -6.93
CA GLY A 74 11.81 5.58 -8.19
C GLY A 74 10.86 5.72 -9.39
N THR A 75 11.05 4.87 -10.40
CA THR A 75 10.29 4.89 -11.67
C THR A 75 9.81 3.50 -12.06
N GLY A 76 8.82 3.44 -12.95
CA GLY A 76 8.24 2.19 -13.44
C GLY A 76 6.90 1.87 -12.79
N LEU A 77 6.56 0.58 -12.72
CA LEU A 77 5.35 0.08 -12.12
C LEU A 77 5.68 -0.66 -10.83
N LEU A 78 5.25 -0.12 -9.69
CA LEU A 78 5.21 -0.87 -8.44
C LEU A 78 4.01 -1.83 -8.51
N GLN A 79 4.22 -3.09 -8.18
CA GLN A 79 3.18 -4.12 -8.18
C GLN A 79 3.21 -4.89 -6.86
N LEU A 80 2.04 -5.12 -6.28
CA LEU A 80 1.80 -6.03 -5.17
C LEU A 80 0.87 -7.15 -5.64
N PHE A 81 1.35 -8.38 -5.51
CA PHE A 81 0.54 -9.59 -5.68
C PHE A 81 0.38 -10.32 -4.36
N TYR A 82 -0.78 -10.95 -4.17
CA TYR A 82 -1.14 -11.66 -2.94
C TYR A 82 -1.85 -12.98 -3.25
N CYS A 83 -1.55 -14.01 -2.47
CA CYS A 83 -2.19 -15.32 -2.59
C CYS A 83 -3.56 -15.34 -1.91
N THR A 84 -4.63 -15.52 -2.68
CA THR A 84 -6.02 -15.65 -2.17
C THR A 84 -6.57 -17.07 -2.26
N SER A 85 -5.70 -18.06 -2.47
CA SER A 85 -6.10 -19.46 -2.58
C SER A 85 -6.70 -19.98 -1.26
N THR A 86 -7.83 -20.68 -1.36
CA THR A 86 -8.49 -21.32 -0.19
C THR A 86 -8.03 -22.76 0.06
N ASP A 87 -7.22 -23.33 -0.84
CA ASP A 87 -6.69 -24.71 -0.73
C ASP A 87 -5.72 -24.88 0.45
N THR A 88 -5.06 -23.81 0.88
CA THR A 88 -4.07 -23.81 1.96
C THR A 88 -4.11 -22.45 2.63
N ASP A 89 -3.99 -22.40 3.96
CA ASP A 89 -3.99 -21.16 4.73
C ASP A 89 -2.65 -20.43 4.56
N CYS A 90 -2.40 -19.91 3.36
CA CYS A 90 -1.15 -19.23 3.02
C CYS A 90 -1.00 -17.88 3.74
N GLU A 91 -2.07 -17.37 4.34
CA GLU A 91 -2.00 -16.19 5.19
C GLU A 91 -1.32 -16.54 6.52
N ALA A 92 -1.83 -17.56 7.22
CA ALA A 92 -1.24 -18.02 8.48
C ALA A 92 0.10 -18.75 8.28
N GLU A 93 0.17 -19.69 7.35
CA GLU A 93 1.34 -20.57 7.18
C GLU A 93 2.58 -19.84 6.65
N CYS A 94 2.39 -18.73 5.93
CA CYS A 94 3.48 -17.91 5.44
C CYS A 94 3.71 -16.63 6.26
N GLU A 95 2.94 -16.44 7.35
CA GLU A 95 2.95 -15.23 8.16
C GLU A 95 2.81 -13.98 7.27
N ALA A 96 1.75 -13.94 6.44
CA ALA A 96 1.59 -12.92 5.40
C ALA A 96 1.43 -11.48 5.92
N TRP A 97 1.26 -11.33 7.24
CA TRP A 97 1.34 -10.05 7.96
C TRP A 97 2.78 -9.53 8.11
N LEU A 98 3.80 -10.38 7.98
CA LEU A 98 5.21 -9.99 8.01
C LEU A 98 5.75 -9.59 6.62
N PRO A 99 6.76 -8.72 6.56
CA PRO A 99 7.40 -8.36 5.30
C PRO A 99 8.08 -9.59 4.67
N PHE A 100 8.08 -9.64 3.33
CA PHE A 100 8.74 -10.67 2.52
C PHE A 100 8.16 -12.10 2.64
N ALA A 101 6.91 -12.22 3.08
CA ALA A 101 6.18 -13.50 3.11
C ALA A 101 6.09 -14.16 1.72
N LYS A 102 6.20 -15.49 1.68
CA LYS A 102 6.18 -16.31 0.45
C LYS A 102 4.87 -16.25 -0.35
N SER A 103 3.79 -15.86 0.32
CA SER A 103 2.45 -15.68 -0.24
C SER A 103 2.20 -14.28 -0.80
N THR A 104 3.22 -13.42 -0.79
CA THR A 104 3.16 -12.06 -1.34
C THR A 104 4.32 -11.82 -2.32
N LEU A 105 4.12 -10.90 -3.26
CA LEU A 105 5.18 -10.40 -4.12
C LEU A 105 5.02 -8.90 -4.31
N VAL A 106 5.97 -8.14 -3.77
CA VAL A 106 6.14 -6.71 -4.08
C VAL A 106 7.34 -6.54 -5.00
N ARG A 107 7.16 -5.80 -6.10
CA ARG A 107 8.25 -5.52 -7.05
C ARG A 107 8.06 -4.19 -7.76
N VAL A 108 9.14 -3.64 -8.30
CA VAL A 108 9.11 -2.55 -9.29
C VAL A 108 9.60 -3.10 -10.62
N VAL A 109 8.82 -2.90 -11.69
CA VAL A 109 9.18 -3.31 -13.05
C VAL A 109 9.24 -2.11 -13.99
N GLN A 110 10.14 -2.15 -14.98
CA GLN A 110 10.18 -1.13 -16.03
C GLN A 110 9.30 -1.58 -17.20
N PRO A 111 8.24 -0.83 -17.55
CA PRO A 111 7.34 -1.21 -18.63
C PRO A 111 7.86 -0.70 -19.99
N ASP A 112 9.12 -0.95 -20.31
CA ASP A 112 9.82 -0.47 -21.51
C ASP A 112 9.82 -1.50 -22.66
N THR A 113 9.40 -2.73 -22.40
CA THR A 113 9.28 -3.81 -23.38
C THR A 113 7.83 -4.08 -23.81
N GLU A 114 7.67 -5.03 -24.73
CA GLU A 114 6.37 -5.58 -25.10
C GLU A 114 5.69 -6.25 -23.89
N ALA A 115 4.39 -5.99 -23.74
CA ALA A 115 3.58 -6.60 -22.70
C ALA A 115 3.19 -8.04 -23.10
N LEU A 116 3.05 -8.91 -22.11
CA LEU A 116 2.43 -10.21 -22.28
C LEU A 116 0.93 -10.05 -22.56
N ASP A 117 0.48 -10.64 -23.66
CA ASP A 117 -0.94 -10.76 -23.93
C ASP A 117 -1.49 -12.02 -23.25
N ILE A 118 -2.03 -11.84 -22.03
CA ILE A 118 -2.55 -12.91 -21.18
C ILE A 118 -3.90 -12.51 -20.60
N GLU A 119 -4.81 -13.48 -20.47
CA GLU A 119 -6.03 -13.31 -19.68
C GLU A 119 -5.74 -13.51 -18.20
N ILE A 120 -6.50 -12.83 -17.34
CA ILE A 120 -6.40 -13.06 -15.90
C ILE A 120 -6.68 -14.55 -15.64
N PRO A 121 -5.79 -15.29 -14.96
CA PRO A 121 -6.03 -16.68 -14.61
C PRO A 121 -7.29 -16.84 -13.77
N ASP A 122 -7.85 -18.04 -13.77
CA ASP A 122 -8.96 -18.38 -12.87
C ASP A 122 -8.46 -18.35 -11.41
N ILE A 123 -8.83 -17.29 -10.69
CA ILE A 123 -8.42 -17.02 -9.31
C ILE A 123 -9.69 -16.94 -8.45
N GLU A 124 -9.73 -17.73 -7.39
CA GLU A 124 -10.82 -17.70 -6.42
C GLU A 124 -10.90 -16.35 -5.70
N ASN A 125 -12.13 -15.90 -5.44
CA ASN A 125 -12.41 -14.62 -4.78
C ASN A 125 -11.70 -13.43 -5.45
N TYR A 126 -11.69 -13.43 -6.78
CA TYR A 126 -11.11 -12.33 -7.56
C TYR A 126 -11.88 -11.04 -7.32
N PHE A 127 -11.15 -9.99 -6.97
CA PHE A 127 -11.65 -8.66 -6.70
C PHE A 127 -11.81 -7.87 -8.00
N PRO A 128 -12.93 -7.13 -8.18
CA PRO A 128 -13.14 -6.34 -9.37
C PRO A 128 -12.10 -5.23 -9.49
N PRO A 129 -11.63 -4.92 -10.72
CA PRO A 129 -10.62 -3.89 -10.92
C PRO A 129 -11.17 -2.48 -10.74
N LYS A 130 -10.36 -1.58 -10.17
CA LYS A 130 -10.64 -0.16 -10.07
C LYS A 130 -9.41 0.66 -10.47
N GLU A 131 -9.54 1.54 -11.45
CA GLU A 131 -8.47 2.45 -11.87
C GLU A 131 -8.37 3.61 -10.88
N ILE A 132 -7.15 3.97 -10.48
CA ILE A 132 -6.87 5.19 -9.70
C ILE A 132 -6.72 6.33 -10.69
N VAL A 133 -7.72 7.20 -10.75
CA VAL A 133 -7.81 8.28 -11.75
C VAL A 133 -7.24 9.61 -11.27
N SER A 134 -7.18 9.82 -9.95
CA SER A 134 -6.55 11.00 -9.35
C SER A 134 -6.24 10.79 -7.86
N TRP A 135 -5.59 11.77 -7.27
CA TRP A 135 -5.18 11.77 -5.86
C TRP A 135 -5.75 13.00 -5.15
N GLU A 136 -6.27 12.81 -3.95
CA GLU A 136 -6.59 13.90 -3.03
C GLU A 136 -5.49 14.01 -1.98
N GLU A 137 -4.79 15.14 -1.96
CA GLU A 137 -3.74 15.42 -0.98
C GLU A 137 -4.32 15.78 0.38
N ILE A 138 -3.81 15.15 1.43
CA ILE A 138 -4.14 15.41 2.83
C ILE A 138 -2.86 15.62 3.66
N GLN A 139 -3.00 16.28 4.81
CA GLN A 139 -1.94 16.34 5.81
C GLN A 139 -2.05 15.12 6.73
N ASP A 140 -0.95 14.41 6.90
CA ASP A 140 -0.88 13.20 7.70
C ASP A 140 0.18 13.34 8.80
N TYR A 141 -0.17 12.89 10.00
CA TYR A 141 0.63 13.06 11.22
C TYR A 141 0.94 11.70 11.85
N PRO A 142 2.07 11.58 12.57
CA PRO A 142 2.46 10.32 13.22
C PRO A 142 1.44 9.86 14.27
N GLY A 143 1.34 8.54 14.46
CA GLY A 143 0.62 7.88 15.55
C GLY A 143 1.21 8.20 16.93
N SER A 144 0.49 7.80 17.98
CA SER A 144 0.93 7.93 19.38
C SER A 144 2.25 7.22 19.66
N GLU A 145 2.42 6.00 19.17
CA GLU A 145 3.67 5.25 19.31
C GLU A 145 4.82 5.91 18.53
N GLU A 146 4.56 6.44 17.32
CA GLU A 146 5.59 7.19 16.58
C GLU A 146 5.97 8.50 17.25
N LEU A 147 5.00 9.25 17.81
CA LEU A 147 5.31 10.44 18.60
C LEU A 147 6.16 10.11 19.82
N THR A 148 5.89 8.97 20.47
CA THR A 148 6.70 8.47 21.58
C THR A 148 8.13 8.17 21.13
N GLU A 149 8.34 7.50 19.99
CA GLU A 149 9.68 7.28 19.41
C GLU A 149 10.40 8.60 19.09
N LEU A 150 9.64 9.62 18.68
CA LEU A 150 10.15 10.97 18.38
C LEU A 150 10.43 11.80 19.64
N GLY A 151 10.14 11.27 20.83
CA GLY A 151 10.33 11.96 22.12
C GLY A 151 9.31 13.08 22.36
N ILE A 152 8.14 12.99 21.75
CA ILE A 152 7.04 13.94 21.90
C ILE A 152 6.00 13.33 22.81
N ASP A 153 5.76 14.01 23.92
CA ASP A 153 4.71 13.68 24.87
C ASP A 153 3.63 14.75 24.78
N LEU A 154 2.42 14.35 24.40
CA LEU A 154 1.27 15.24 24.27
C LEU A 154 0.35 15.06 25.47
N THR A 155 -0.24 16.16 25.93
CA THR A 155 -1.28 16.12 26.96
C THR A 155 -2.57 15.48 26.41
N ASP A 156 -3.42 14.93 27.30
CA ASP A 156 -4.72 14.37 26.91
C ASP A 156 -5.55 15.35 26.07
N ASN A 157 -5.56 16.64 26.43
CA ASN A 157 -6.26 17.67 25.66
C ASN A 157 -5.67 17.88 24.25
N GLU A 158 -4.35 17.73 24.08
CA GLU A 158 -3.71 17.83 22.77
C GLU A 158 -4.04 16.60 21.91
N TRP A 159 -4.14 15.42 22.53
CA TRP A 159 -4.61 14.21 21.87
C TRP A 159 -6.05 14.33 21.40
N ASP A 160 -6.96 14.78 22.28
CA ASP A 160 -8.37 15.00 21.93
C ASP A 160 -8.51 15.95 20.73
N ASN A 161 -7.70 17.02 20.68
CA ASN A 161 -7.71 17.96 19.56
C ASN A 161 -7.21 17.35 18.25
N ILE A 162 -6.18 16.49 18.30
CA ILE A 162 -5.66 15.80 17.12
C ILE A 162 -6.70 14.80 16.60
N GLU A 163 -7.26 13.97 17.46
CA GLU A 163 -8.24 12.96 17.06
C GLU A 163 -9.50 13.57 16.44
N LEU A 164 -9.93 14.73 16.94
CA LEU A 164 -11.12 15.42 16.43
C LEU A 164 -10.90 16.10 15.07
N GLU A 165 -9.75 16.72 14.85
CA GLU A 165 -9.50 17.57 13.67
C GLU A 165 -8.68 16.86 12.58
N TYR A 166 -7.81 15.92 12.99
CA TYR A 166 -6.87 15.19 12.14
C TYR A 166 -6.79 13.72 12.57
N PRO A 167 -7.91 12.97 12.53
CA PRO A 167 -7.88 11.56 12.87
C PRO A 167 -6.87 10.85 11.97
N HIS A 168 -6.06 9.95 12.57
CA HIS A 168 -5.16 9.10 11.80
C HIS A 168 -5.94 8.43 10.68
N TYR A 169 -5.48 8.62 9.45
CA TYR A 169 -6.21 8.10 8.31
C TYR A 169 -6.04 6.58 8.22
N SER A 170 -7.06 5.86 8.68
CA SER A 170 -7.27 4.42 8.49
C SER A 170 -7.98 4.20 7.16
N GLY A 171 -7.19 4.07 6.11
CA GLY A 171 -7.69 3.83 4.76
C GLY A 171 -6.58 3.67 3.73
N ASP A 172 -6.96 3.47 2.48
CA ASP A 172 -6.02 3.42 1.37
C ASP A 172 -5.32 4.77 1.21
N LYS A 173 -3.99 4.77 1.25
CA LYS A 173 -3.22 6.00 1.02
C LYS A 173 -1.84 5.74 0.46
N LEU A 174 -1.39 6.66 -0.38
CA LEU A 174 -0.03 6.78 -0.87
C LEU A 174 0.75 7.76 0.02
N SER A 175 1.96 7.39 0.42
CA SER A 175 2.83 8.16 1.33
C SER A 175 2.20 8.43 2.71
N GLY A 176 2.79 9.34 3.48
CA GLY A 176 2.32 9.72 4.81
C GLY A 176 2.94 8.91 5.96
N TRP A 177 2.12 8.68 7.00
CA TRP A 177 2.44 7.85 8.16
C TRP A 177 1.60 6.57 8.12
N PRO A 178 2.15 5.38 8.36
CA PRO A 178 1.32 4.17 8.43
C PRO A 178 0.30 4.26 9.57
N CYS A 179 -0.87 3.69 9.35
CA CYS A 179 -1.90 3.48 10.35
C CYS A 179 -1.78 2.03 10.85
N TRP A 180 -1.12 1.86 12.00
CA TRP A 180 -0.90 0.54 12.59
C TRP A 180 -2.13 0.05 13.35
N VAL A 181 -2.47 -1.23 13.19
CA VAL A 181 -3.60 -1.87 13.92
C VAL A 181 -3.18 -2.33 15.32
N GLN A 182 -1.91 -2.74 15.48
CA GLN A 182 -1.36 -3.20 16.74
C GLN A 182 -0.31 -2.23 17.26
N GLY A 183 0.94 -2.38 16.82
CA GLY A 183 2.04 -1.48 17.16
C GLY A 183 2.91 -1.17 15.96
N ILE A 184 3.82 -0.22 16.14
CA ILE A 184 4.72 0.23 15.07
C ILE A 184 5.76 -0.85 14.71
N GLU A 185 5.78 -1.29 13.44
CA GLU A 185 6.70 -2.33 12.97
C GLU A 185 7.32 -1.98 11.63
N TYR A 186 8.11 -0.90 11.59
CA TYR A 186 8.78 -0.49 10.37
C TYR A 186 9.84 -1.50 9.93
N PRO A 187 9.75 -2.05 8.71
CA PRO A 187 10.75 -2.99 8.23
C PRO A 187 12.07 -2.28 7.91
N ASN A 188 13.18 -2.96 8.15
CA ASN A 188 14.48 -2.55 7.62
C ASN A 188 14.69 -3.17 6.24
N CYS A 189 15.31 -2.41 5.34
CA CYS A 189 15.68 -2.92 4.04
C CYS A 189 16.66 -4.10 4.17
N PRO A 190 16.39 -5.27 3.56
CA PRO A 190 17.29 -6.42 3.68
C PRO A 190 18.64 -6.22 2.96
N VAL A 191 18.79 -5.15 2.17
CA VAL A 191 20.02 -4.82 1.42
C VAL A 191 20.86 -3.77 2.14
N CYS A 192 20.29 -2.61 2.48
CA CYS A 192 21.03 -1.50 3.10
C CYS A 192 20.80 -1.36 4.62
N ASN A 193 19.88 -2.12 5.19
CA ASN A 193 19.50 -2.09 6.61
C ASN A 193 18.97 -0.73 7.11
N GLN A 194 18.55 0.16 6.21
CA GLN A 194 17.86 1.40 6.57
C GLN A 194 16.37 1.11 6.84
N ARG A 195 15.80 1.82 7.81
CA ARG A 195 14.35 1.81 8.08
C ARG A 195 13.62 2.27 6.83
N MET A 196 12.73 1.44 6.32
CA MET A 196 11.95 1.76 5.15
C MET A 196 10.79 2.70 5.53
N ARG A 197 10.33 3.50 4.57
CA ARG A 197 9.18 4.41 4.69
C ARG A 197 7.98 3.93 3.90
N LEU A 198 6.79 4.35 4.32
CA LEU A 198 5.53 4.04 3.66
C LEU A 198 5.56 4.50 2.19
N VAL A 199 5.23 3.59 1.28
CA VAL A 199 4.89 3.90 -0.11
C VAL A 199 3.38 3.90 -0.23
N PHE A 200 2.71 2.80 0.12
CA PHE A 200 1.26 2.67 0.01
C PHE A 200 0.71 1.79 1.14
N GLN A 201 -0.43 2.18 1.69
CA GLN A 201 -1.22 1.41 2.63
C GLN A 201 -2.52 0.98 1.98
N LEU A 202 -2.86 -0.29 2.12
CA LEU A 202 -4.15 -0.89 1.78
C LEU A 202 -4.89 -1.16 3.08
N ASP A 203 -6.12 -0.67 3.19
CA ASP A 203 -6.99 -0.95 4.33
C ASP A 203 -8.11 -1.93 3.94
N SER A 204 -8.52 -2.77 4.89
CA SER A 204 -9.54 -3.80 4.71
C SER A 204 -10.95 -3.37 5.17
N LEU A 205 -11.09 -2.16 5.71
CA LEU A 205 -12.32 -1.72 6.39
C LEU A 205 -13.16 -0.69 5.61
N LEU A 206 -12.70 -0.24 4.45
CA LEU A 206 -13.43 0.75 3.64
C LEU A 206 -14.15 0.09 2.46
N GLU A 207 -15.45 0.36 2.31
CA GLU A 207 -16.34 -0.17 1.24
C GLU A 207 -15.85 0.11 -0.21
N ASN A 208 -14.86 1.00 -0.37
CA ASN A 208 -14.25 1.33 -1.66
C ASN A 208 -12.94 0.58 -1.94
N THR A 209 -12.42 -0.19 -0.99
CA THR A 209 -11.19 -0.96 -1.11
C THR A 209 -11.46 -2.28 -1.81
N ILE A 210 -10.38 -2.96 -2.19
CA ILE A 210 -10.42 -4.30 -2.77
C ILE A 210 -10.64 -5.37 -1.71
N SER A 211 -10.37 -5.06 -0.45
CA SER A 211 -10.11 -6.05 0.58
C SER A 211 -11.26 -6.16 1.57
N GLU A 212 -12.16 -7.13 1.36
CA GLU A 212 -12.82 -7.83 2.48
C GLU A 212 -11.83 -8.84 3.13
N LEU A 213 -10.56 -8.48 3.26
CA LEU A 213 -9.52 -9.36 3.81
C LEU A 213 -9.56 -9.27 5.33
N ASN A 214 -10.60 -9.80 5.98
CA ASN A 214 -10.65 -10.16 7.41
C ASN A 214 -9.94 -9.21 8.41
N GLY A 215 -9.87 -7.90 8.18
CA GLY A 215 -9.16 -6.96 9.06
C GLY A 215 -7.64 -6.82 8.85
N VAL A 216 -7.07 -7.31 7.75
CA VAL A 216 -5.62 -7.22 7.46
C VAL A 216 -5.32 -6.01 6.57
N SER A 217 -4.54 -5.07 7.09
CA SER A 217 -3.95 -3.99 6.31
C SER A 217 -2.61 -4.44 5.72
N HIS A 218 -2.40 -4.19 4.42
CA HIS A 218 -1.12 -4.43 3.77
C HIS A 218 -0.40 -3.12 3.51
N THR A 219 0.87 -3.07 3.87
CA THR A 219 1.68 -1.86 3.73
C THR A 219 2.93 -2.14 2.90
N ILE A 220 3.15 -1.32 1.88
CA ILE A 220 4.34 -1.37 1.03
C ILE A 220 5.32 -0.31 1.50
N PHE A 221 6.58 -0.70 1.70
CA PHE A 221 7.65 0.20 2.14
C PHE A 221 8.81 0.27 1.13
N SER A 222 9.50 1.40 1.10
CA SER A 222 10.73 1.65 0.33
C SER A 222 11.85 2.07 1.28
N PRO A 223 13.11 1.66 1.05
CA PRO A 223 14.26 2.25 1.74
C PRO A 223 14.34 3.77 1.53
#